data_AF-A0AA88QUX0-F1
#
_entry.id   AF-A0AA88QUX0-F1
#
_cell.length_a   1.000
_cell.length_b   1.000
_cell.length_c   1.000
_cell.angle_alpha   90.00
_cell.angle_beta   90.00
_cell.angle_gamma   90.00
#
_symmetry.space_group_name_H-M   'P 1'
#
loop_
_entity.id
_entity.type
_entity.pdbx_description
1 polymer ?
#
loop_
_entity_poly.entity_id
_entity_poly.type
_entity_poly.pdbx_seq_one_letter_code
_entity_poly.pdbx_strand_id
1 'polypeptide(L)'
;METSGFYSPRTDAFPAGLRVLVVDDDPTWLKILEKMLKKCSYEVTTSCLAREALDLLRERRDGFDIVISDVNMPDMDGFKLLEHVGLEMDLPVISQFAVINT
;
A
#
# COMPACT_ATOMS: atom_id res chain seq x y z
N MET A 1 19.54 14.21 41.70
CA MET A 1 18.20 13.65 41.93
C MET A 1 17.40 13.89 40.66
N GLU A 2 16.76 12.84 40.17
CA GLU A 2 16.61 12.52 38.75
C GLU A 2 15.60 13.39 37.97
N THR A 3 15.96 13.72 36.73
CA THR A 3 15.06 14.17 35.68
C THR A 3 14.55 12.93 34.93
N SER A 4 13.45 12.33 35.38
CA SER A 4 12.77 11.23 34.69
C SER A 4 11.85 11.78 33.59
N GLY A 5 12.46 12.24 32.50
CA GLY A 5 11.73 12.45 31.24
C GLY A 5 11.32 11.09 30.66
N PHE A 6 10.04 10.91 30.37
CA PHE A 6 9.49 9.76 29.66
C PHE A 6 10.08 9.68 28.25
N TYR A 7 11.23 9.00 28.10
CA TYR A 7 11.75 8.62 26.78
C TYR A 7 11.07 7.31 26.38
N SER A 8 10.04 7.39 25.54
CA SER A 8 9.64 6.24 24.74
C SER A 8 10.80 5.95 23.78
N PRO A 9 11.45 4.78 23.80
CA PRO A 9 12.43 4.44 22.78
C PRO A 9 11.64 4.35 21.48
N ARG A 10 11.70 5.40 20.66
CA ARG A 10 11.34 5.25 19.25
C ARG A 10 12.31 4.21 18.73
N THR A 11 11.79 3.03 18.45
CA THR A 11 12.57 2.06 17.71
C THR A 11 12.72 2.69 16.33
N ASP A 12 13.90 3.26 16.03
CA ASP A 12 14.20 3.87 14.72
C ASP A 12 14.21 2.83 13.58
N ALA A 13 13.81 1.59 13.87
CA ALA A 13 13.60 0.56 12.88
C ALA A 13 12.24 0.77 12.21
N PHE A 14 12.28 0.94 10.90
CA PHE A 14 11.09 0.84 10.06
C PHE A 14 10.43 -0.54 10.29
N PRO A 15 9.09 -0.63 10.36
CA PRO A 15 8.43 -1.92 10.48
C PRO A 15 8.88 -2.83 9.33
N ALA A 16 8.91 -4.14 9.59
CA ALA A 16 9.32 -5.17 8.63
C ALA A 16 8.25 -6.25 8.57
N GLY A 17 8.20 -7.00 7.46
CA GLY A 17 7.26 -8.11 7.27
C GLY A 17 5.83 -7.70 6.92
N LEU A 18 5.55 -6.41 6.66
CA LEU A 18 4.24 -6.00 6.18
C LEU A 18 3.94 -6.59 4.79
N ARG A 19 2.71 -7.04 4.59
CA ARG A 19 2.19 -7.60 3.34
C ARG A 19 1.48 -6.50 2.58
N VAL A 20 2.13 -6.02 1.52
CA VAL A 20 1.71 -4.84 0.76
C VAL A 20 1.15 -5.27 -0.58
N LEU A 21 -0.06 -4.80 -0.90
CA LEU A 21 -0.61 -4.87 -2.26
C LEU A 21 -0.39 -3.52 -2.96
N VAL A 22 0.31 -3.53 -4.09
CA VAL A 22 0.54 -2.35 -4.91
C VAL A 22 -0.30 -2.45 -6.19
N VAL A 23 -1.07 -1.40 -6.50
CA VAL A 23 -1.95 -1.33 -7.66
C VAL A 23 -1.62 -0.08 -8.47
N ASP A 24 -1.21 -0.25 -9.70
CA ASP A 24 -0.80 0.83 -10.62
C ASP A 24 -0.86 0.29 -12.06
N ASP A 25 -1.42 1.04 -13.00
CA ASP A 25 -1.52 0.61 -14.39
C ASP A 25 -0.19 0.73 -15.16
N ASP A 26 0.79 1.48 -14.63
CA ASP A 26 2.14 1.54 -15.17
C ASP A 26 3.04 0.43 -14.58
N PRO A 27 3.46 -0.56 -15.39
CA PRO A 27 4.33 -1.64 -14.93
C PRO A 27 5.72 -1.15 -14.46
N THR A 28 6.14 0.03 -14.90
CA THR A 28 7.38 0.67 -14.45
C THR A 28 7.27 1.07 -12.99
N TRP A 29 6.16 1.72 -12.61
CA TRP A 29 5.90 2.13 -11.22
C TRP A 29 5.75 0.94 -10.30
N LEU A 30 5.03 -0.10 -10.72
CA LEU A 30 4.94 -1.36 -9.96
C LEU A 30 6.33 -1.93 -9.62
N LYS A 31 7.24 -2.00 -10.61
CA LYS A 31 8.58 -2.53 -10.41
C LYS A 31 9.45 -1.65 -9.50
N ILE A 32 9.31 -0.33 -9.60
CA ILE A 32 10.00 0.63 -8.74
C ILE A 32 9.56 0.44 -7.28
N LEU A 33 8.25 0.43 -7.05
CA LEU A 33 7.66 0.30 -5.71
C LEU A 33 7.97 -1.06 -5.11
N GLU A 34 7.82 -2.14 -5.87
CA GLU A 34 8.19 -3.49 -5.43
C GLU A 34 9.64 -3.54 -4.94
N LYS A 35 10.57 -2.99 -5.71
CA LYS A 35 11.99 -2.96 -5.35
C LYS A 35 12.25 -2.12 -4.09
N MET A 36 11.56 -0.99 -3.93
CA MET A 36 11.70 -0.12 -2.77
C MET A 36 11.15 -0.77 -1.50
N LEU A 37 9.94 -1.33 -1.56
CA LEU A 37 9.27 -1.96 -0.44
C LEU A 37 9.97 -3.26 -0.01
N LYS A 38 10.48 -4.06 -0.96
CA LYS A 38 11.30 -5.24 -0.63
C LYS A 38 12.60 -4.88 0.10
N LYS A 39 13.22 -3.72 -0.18
CA LYS A 39 14.37 -3.23 0.61
C LYS A 39 14.00 -2.87 2.05
N CYS A 40 12.74 -2.54 2.30
CA CYS A 40 12.17 -2.37 3.63
C CYS A 40 11.76 -3.71 4.29
N SER A 41 12.11 -4.85 3.68
CA SER A 41 11.74 -6.20 4.15
C SER A 41 10.23 -6.44 4.18
N TYR A 42 9.51 -5.88 3.21
CA TYR A 42 8.08 -6.13 3.01
C TYR A 42 7.81 -7.25 2.02
N GLU A 43 6.68 -7.93 2.21
CA GLU A 43 6.13 -8.92 1.29
C GLU A 43 5.23 -8.18 0.29
N VAL A 44 5.66 -8.08 -0.96
CA VAL A 44 4.97 -7.25 -1.96
C VAL A 44 4.27 -8.11 -2.99
N THR A 45 2.99 -7.85 -3.19
CA THR A 45 2.20 -8.32 -4.34
C THR A 45 1.83 -7.11 -5.19
N THR A 46 1.97 -7.22 -6.51
CA THR A 46 1.66 -6.14 -7.45
C THR A 46 0.53 -6.54 -8.38
N SER A 47 -0.33 -5.59 -8.77
CA SER A 47 -1.35 -5.78 -9.78
C SER A 47 -1.42 -4.58 -10.73
N CYS A 48 -1.53 -4.83 -12.03
CA CYS A 48 -1.75 -3.80 -13.04
C CYS A 48 -3.22 -3.35 -13.15
N LEU A 49 -4.13 -4.07 -12.48
CA LEU A 49 -5.57 -3.94 -12.70
C LEU A 49 -6.30 -3.94 -11.35
N ALA A 50 -7.13 -2.92 -11.12
CA ALA A 50 -7.89 -2.82 -9.88
C ALA A 50 -8.87 -4.01 -9.68
N ARG A 51 -9.37 -4.63 -10.76
CA ARG A 51 -10.23 -5.82 -10.66
C ARG A 51 -9.49 -7.03 -10.09
N GLU A 52 -8.27 -7.25 -10.53
CA GLU A 52 -7.42 -8.34 -10.04
C GLU A 52 -7.01 -8.07 -8.59
N ALA A 53 -6.76 -6.81 -8.24
CA ALA A 53 -6.51 -6.41 -6.86
C ALA A 53 -7.71 -6.71 -5.95
N LEU A 54 -8.94 -6.41 -6.39
CA LEU A 54 -10.17 -6.73 -5.65
C LEU A 54 -10.36 -8.23 -5.47
N ASP A 55 -10.11 -9.02 -6.52
CA ASP A 55 -10.21 -10.48 -6.44
C ASP A 55 -9.19 -11.05 -5.44
N LEU A 56 -7.94 -10.58 -5.48
CA LEU A 56 -6.89 -10.96 -4.52
C LEU A 56 -7.28 -10.61 -3.07
N LEU A 57 -7.84 -9.42 -2.84
CA LEU A 57 -8.28 -8.97 -1.53
C LEU A 57 -9.44 -9.82 -1.00
N ARG A 58 -10.40 -10.18 -1.86
CA ARG A 58 -11.54 -11.05 -1.50
C ARG A 58 -11.09 -12.48 -1.20
N GLU A 59 -10.19 -13.03 -2.00
CA GLU A 59 -9.64 -14.38 -1.80
C GLU A 59 -8.76 -14.45 -0.54
N ARG A 60 -8.07 -13.36 -0.20
CA ARG A 60 -7.11 -13.30 0.91
C ARG A 60 -7.51 -12.23 1.91
N ARG A 61 -8.64 -12.44 2.58
CA ARG A 61 -9.26 -11.46 3.48
C ARG A 61 -8.33 -10.89 4.56
N ASP A 62 -7.39 -11.69 5.06
CA ASP A 62 -6.36 -11.27 6.03
C ASP A 62 -4.94 -11.36 5.45
N GLY A 63 -4.80 -11.33 4.11
CA GLY A 63 -3.55 -11.55 3.39
C GLY A 63 -2.68 -10.32 3.20
N PHE A 64 -3.22 -9.13 3.47
CA PHE A 64 -2.56 -7.85 3.26
C PHE A 64 -2.74 -6.96 4.49
N ASP A 65 -1.72 -6.17 4.78
CA ASP A 65 -1.70 -5.22 5.89
C ASP A 65 -1.91 -3.78 5.38
N ILE A 66 -1.64 -3.53 4.10
CA ILE A 66 -1.80 -2.22 3.47
C ILE A 66 -1.95 -2.33 1.95
N VAL A 67 -2.77 -1.47 1.37
CA VAL A 67 -2.88 -1.26 -0.08
C VAL A 67 -2.25 0.07 -0.46
N ILE A 68 -1.44 0.07 -1.51
CA ILE A 68 -0.92 1.28 -2.16
C ILE A 68 -1.50 1.29 -3.57
N SER A 69 -2.34 2.28 -3.90
CA SER A 69 -3.00 2.36 -5.20
C SER A 69 -2.76 3.72 -5.84
N ASP A 70 -2.46 3.74 -7.15
CA ASP A 70 -2.69 4.95 -7.93
C ASP A 70 -4.20 5.21 -8.05
N VAL A 71 -4.59 6.48 -7.98
CA VAL A 71 -5.98 6.92 -8.14
C VAL A 71 -6.26 7.45 -9.54
N ASN A 72 -5.21 7.76 -10.31
CA ASN A 72 -5.29 8.35 -11.65
C ASN A 72 -5.21 7.31 -12.76
N MET A 73 -5.76 6.11 -12.55
CA MET A 73 -5.84 5.08 -13.59
C MET A 73 -6.90 5.48 -14.65
N PRO A 74 -6.52 5.72 -15.91
CA PRO A 74 -7.40 6.27 -16.96
C PRO A 74 -8.51 5.30 -17.40
N ASP A 75 -8.30 3.99 -17.25
CA ASP A 75 -9.18 2.93 -17.76
C ASP A 75 -9.93 2.14 -16.68
N MET A 76 -9.66 2.36 -15.38
CA MET A 76 -10.12 1.46 -14.33
C MET A 76 -10.46 2.12 -13.00
N ASP A 77 -11.45 1.53 -12.34
CA ASP A 77 -12.10 1.91 -11.08
C ASP A 77 -11.17 2.00 -9.85
N GLY A 78 -10.11 2.82 -9.87
CA GLY A 78 -9.26 3.11 -8.71
C GLY A 78 -10.10 3.62 -7.53
N PHE A 79 -11.12 4.43 -7.81
CA PHE A 79 -12.09 4.87 -6.80
C PHE A 79 -12.99 3.75 -6.27
N LYS A 80 -13.44 2.77 -7.08
CA LYS A 80 -14.24 1.65 -6.53
C LYS A 80 -13.38 0.65 -5.76
N LEU A 81 -12.11 0.52 -6.11
CA LEU A 81 -11.14 -0.21 -5.29
C LEU A 81 -11.08 0.46 -3.91
N LEU A 82 -10.85 1.78 -3.85
CA LEU A 82 -10.84 2.52 -2.58
C LEU A 82 -12.16 2.38 -1.81
N GLU A 83 -13.30 2.46 -2.50
CA GLU A 83 -14.63 2.31 -1.89
C GLU A 83 -14.79 0.92 -1.25
N HIS A 84 -14.47 -0.16 -1.97
CA HIS A 84 -14.57 -1.52 -1.41
C HIS A 84 -13.58 -1.74 -0.28
N VAL A 85 -12.31 -1.35 -0.44
CA VAL A 85 -11.29 -1.57 0.59
C VAL A 85 -11.59 -0.77 1.85
N GLY A 86 -11.93 0.52 1.70
CA GLY A 86 -12.20 1.40 2.82
C GLY A 86 -13.52 1.13 3.54
N LEU A 87 -14.57 0.68 2.82
CA LEU A 87 -15.88 0.43 3.43
C LEU A 87 -16.06 -1.01 3.93
N GLU A 88 -15.44 -2.01 3.28
CA GLU A 88 -15.72 -3.41 3.57
C GLU A 88 -14.58 -4.15 4.29
N MET A 89 -13.34 -3.64 4.23
CA MET A 89 -12.15 -4.41 4.61
C MET A 89 -11.32 -3.79 5.74
N ASP A 90 -11.64 -2.59 6.23
CA ASP A 90 -10.90 -1.86 7.30
C ASP A 90 -9.37 -1.86 7.09
N LEU A 91 -8.96 -1.85 5.82
CA LEU A 91 -7.56 -2.00 5.42
C LEU A 91 -7.00 -0.61 5.06
N PRO A 92 -5.86 -0.18 5.63
CA PRO A 92 -5.27 1.10 5.31
C PRO A 92 -4.96 1.21 3.81
N VAL A 93 -5.31 2.34 3.21
CA VAL A 93 -4.98 2.63 1.81
C VAL A 93 -4.16 3.89 1.69
N ILE A 94 -3.04 3.80 0.96
CA ILE A 94 -2.24 4.94 0.53
C ILE A 94 -2.54 5.19 -0.94
N SER A 95 -3.15 6.34 -1.22
CA SER A 95 -3.35 6.83 -2.59
C SER A 95 -2.09 7.50 -3.09
N GLN A 96 -1.51 6.99 -4.17
CA GLN A 96 -0.48 7.69 -4.93
C GLN A 96 -1.16 8.75 -5.80
N PHE A 97 -0.62 9.96 -5.76
CA PHE A 97 -1.04 11.05 -6.63
C PHE A 97 0.17 11.53 -7.41
N ALA A 98 0.20 11.27 -8.71
CA ALA A 98 1.21 11.87 -9.58
C ALA A 98 0.89 13.35 -9.78
N VAL A 99 1.72 14.25 -9.21
CA VAL A 99 1.69 15.67 -9.57
C VAL A 99 2.33 15.81 -10.95
N ILE A 100 1.49 15.87 -11.98
CA ILE A 100 1.94 16.18 -13.33
C ILE A 100 2.26 17.68 -13.35
N ASN A 101 3.53 18.05 -13.27
CA ASN A 101 3.94 19.43 -13.54
C ASN A 101 3.63 19.69 -15.03
N THR A 102 2.61 20.51 -15.27
CA THR A 102 2.29 21.04 -16.60
C THR A 102 3.19 22.24 -16.90
#